data_AF-A0A131Y5T2-F1
#
_entry.id   AF-A0A131Y5T2-F1
#
_cell.length_a   1.000
_cell.length_b   1.000
_cell.length_c   1.000
_cell.angle_alpha   90.00
_cell.angle_beta   90.00
_cell.angle_gamma   90.00
#
_symmetry.space_group_name_H-M   'P 1'
#
loop_
_entity.id
_entity.type
_entity.pdbx_description
1 polymer ?
#
loop_
_entity_poly.entity_id
_entity_poly.type
_entity_poly.pdbx_seq_one_letter_code
_entity_poly.pdbx_strand_id
1 'polypeptide(L)'
;RRNSAARKHEDEVQLLLEDDTNVIIYTDAAKENKGTAIAHYCANDQRRVAASLGNTTSVKEAELQAIKTAVESAEQEKHKINIYIFTDSKDAVRELKK
;
A
#
# COMPACT_ATOMS: atom_id res chain seq x y z
N ARG A 1 2.96 -19.23 -15.51
CA ARG A 1 2.39 -17.89 -15.75
C ARG A 1 2.33 -17.03 -14.48
N ARG A 2 1.79 -17.50 -13.34
CA ARG A 2 1.82 -16.71 -12.07
C ARG A 2 3.22 -16.60 -11.45
N ASN A 3 3.97 -17.70 -11.38
CA ASN A 3 5.35 -17.68 -10.85
C ASN A 3 6.30 -16.74 -11.61
N SER A 4 6.10 -16.54 -12.92
CA SER A 4 6.93 -15.62 -13.69
C SER A 4 6.58 -14.15 -13.41
N ALA A 5 5.31 -13.84 -13.15
CA ALA A 5 4.88 -12.48 -12.85
C ALA A 5 5.23 -12.06 -11.41
N ALA A 6 5.04 -12.95 -10.44
CA ALA A 6 5.46 -12.73 -9.05
C ALA A 6 6.97 -12.49 -8.98
N ARG A 7 7.76 -13.34 -9.64
CA ARG A 7 9.22 -13.17 -9.70
C ARG A 7 9.66 -11.87 -10.35
N LYS A 8 9.01 -11.47 -11.47
CA LYS A 8 9.30 -10.18 -12.10
C LYS A 8 9.00 -9.00 -11.17
N HIS A 9 7.92 -9.08 -10.40
CA HIS A 9 7.57 -8.05 -9.43
C HIS A 9 8.58 -8.00 -8.28
N GLU A 10 9.01 -9.16 -7.77
CA GLU A 10 10.08 -9.25 -6.77
C GLU A 10 11.37 -8.61 -7.27
N ASP A 11 11.79 -8.92 -8.51
CA ASP A 11 12.98 -8.34 -9.13
C ASP A 11 12.85 -6.81 -9.29
N GLU A 12 11.69 -6.30 -9.73
CA GLU A 12 11.43 -4.86 -9.86
C GLU A 12 11.48 -4.14 -8.51
N VAL A 13 10.88 -4.73 -7.48
CA VAL A 13 10.86 -4.17 -6.13
C VAL A 13 12.24 -4.20 -5.50
N GLN A 14 13.01 -5.25 -5.75
CA GLN A 14 14.39 -5.36 -5.28
C GLN A 14 15.25 -4.21 -5.83
N LEU A 15 15.13 -3.88 -7.12
CA LEU A 15 15.82 -2.74 -7.72
C LEU A 15 15.38 -1.40 -7.11
N LEU A 16 14.10 -1.25 -6.77
CA LEU A 16 13.60 -0.03 -6.12
C LEU A 16 14.09 0.11 -4.67
N LEU A 17 14.28 -1.00 -3.96
CA LEU A 17 14.78 -1.04 -2.58
C LEU A 17 16.29 -0.75 -2.47
N GLU A 18 17.06 -0.96 -3.54
CA GLU A 18 18.49 -0.62 -3.59
C GLU A 18 18.75 0.90 -3.51
N ASP A 19 17.77 1.71 -3.92
CA ASP A 19 17.81 3.17 -3.82
C ASP A 19 17.24 3.62 -2.48
N ASP A 20 18.10 4.19 -1.64
CA ASP A 20 17.78 4.62 -0.28
C ASP A 20 16.88 5.86 -0.23
N THR A 21 16.62 6.52 -1.36
CA THR A 21 15.66 7.62 -1.47
C THR A 21 14.23 7.13 -1.71
N ASN A 22 14.04 5.85 -2.01
CA ASN A 22 12.72 5.27 -2.25
C ASN A 22 12.10 4.71 -0.97
N VAL A 23 10.78 4.85 -0.83
CA VAL A 23 9.98 4.10 0.12
C VAL A 23 8.92 3.29 -0.63
N ILE A 24 8.83 2.01 -0.29
CA ILE A 24 8.02 1.03 -1.00
C ILE A 24 6.97 0.48 -0.04
N ILE A 25 5.69 0.75 -0.33
CA ILE A 25 4.59 0.39 0.55
C ILE A 25 3.54 -0.43 -0.19
N TYR A 26 3.13 -1.53 0.41
CA TYR A 26 1.99 -2.34 -0.02
C TYR A 26 0.78 -2.00 0.84
N THR A 27 -0.38 -1.83 0.22
CA THR A 27 -1.63 -1.51 0.92
C THR A 27 -2.69 -2.52 0.58
N ASP A 28 -3.55 -2.81 1.55
CA ASP A 28 -4.70 -3.69 1.38
C ASP A 28 -5.86 -3.21 2.27
N ALA A 29 -7.08 -3.50 1.86
CA ALA A 29 -8.26 -3.27 2.66
C ALA A 29 -9.24 -4.44 2.56
N ALA A 30 -9.82 -4.81 3.69
CA ALA A 30 -10.79 -5.89 3.77
C ALA A 30 -12.08 -5.40 4.43
N LYS A 31 -13.21 -5.88 3.92
CA LYS A 31 -14.53 -5.69 4.54
C LYS A 31 -15.17 -7.04 4.80
N GLU A 32 -15.57 -7.22 6.05
CA GLU A 32 -16.28 -8.38 6.56
C GLU A 32 -17.57 -7.91 7.23
N ASN A 33 -18.48 -8.85 7.54
CA ASN A 33 -19.75 -8.54 8.21
C ASN A 33 -19.56 -7.80 9.56
N LYS A 34 -18.40 -8.00 10.21
CA LYS A 34 -18.09 -7.45 11.53
C LYS A 34 -17.29 -6.15 11.51
N GLY A 35 -16.69 -5.79 10.37
CA GLY A 35 -15.56 -4.87 10.35
C GLY A 35 -15.15 -4.46 8.94
N THR A 36 -14.73 -3.21 8.79
CA THR A 36 -13.83 -2.83 7.70
C THR A 36 -12.44 -2.63 8.31
N ALA A 37 -11.38 -3.09 7.64
CA ALA A 37 -10.01 -2.94 8.10
C ALA A 37 -9.10 -2.51 6.94
N ILE A 38 -8.03 -1.80 7.29
CA ILE A 38 -6.98 -1.40 6.36
C ILE A 38 -5.63 -1.83 6.92
N ALA A 39 -4.70 -2.10 6.02
CA ALA A 39 -3.32 -2.37 6.38
C ALA A 39 -2.37 -1.75 5.36
N HIS A 40 -1.17 -1.42 5.83
CA HIS A 40 -0.04 -1.18 4.96
C HIS A 40 1.24 -1.82 5.50
N TYR A 41 2.11 -2.19 4.58
CA TYR A 41 3.41 -2.82 4.83
C TYR A 41 4.49 -2.04 4.11
N CYS A 42 5.44 -1.47 4.87
CA CYS A 42 6.63 -0.84 4.32
C CYS A 42 7.70 -1.90 4.11
N ALA A 43 8.16 -2.08 2.87
CA ALA A 43 9.13 -3.11 2.53
C ALA A 43 10.56 -2.73 2.93
N ASN A 44 10.86 -1.43 3.09
CA ASN A 44 12.20 -0.95 3.46
C ASN A 44 12.62 -1.38 4.87
N ASP A 45 11.71 -1.30 5.84
CA ASP A 45 11.96 -1.59 7.26
C ASP A 45 11.13 -2.78 7.79
N GLN A 46 10.35 -3.42 6.90
CA GLN A 46 9.40 -4.49 7.20
C GLN A 46 8.28 -4.11 8.19
N ARG A 47 8.00 -2.82 8.35
CA ARG A 47 6.97 -2.32 9.27
C ARG A 47 5.58 -2.60 8.75
N ARG A 48 4.70 -3.04 9.65
CA ARG A 48 3.28 -3.29 9.39
C ARG A 48 2.43 -2.39 10.25
N VAL A 49 1.44 -1.75 9.65
CA VAL A 49 0.44 -0.94 10.34
C VAL A 49 -0.93 -1.41 9.88
N ALA A 50 -1.85 -1.58 10.82
CA ALA A 50 -3.22 -1.95 10.54
C ALA A 50 -4.16 -1.13 11.41
N ALA A 51 -5.33 -0.81 10.87
CA ALA A 51 -6.37 -0.08 11.58
C ALA A 51 -7.76 -0.63 11.22
N SER A 52 -8.65 -0.62 12.20
CA SER A 52 -10.07 -0.89 11.97
C SER A 52 -10.79 0.40 11.61
N LEU A 53 -11.66 0.33 10.60
CA LEU A 53 -12.58 1.38 10.19
C LEU A 53 -14.01 1.02 10.62
N GLY A 54 -14.90 1.99 10.57
CA GLY A 54 -16.32 1.75 10.86
C GLY A 54 -16.96 0.79 9.86
N ASN A 55 -17.96 0.02 10.30
CA ASN A 55 -18.69 -0.93 9.43
C ASN A 55 -19.43 -0.28 8.27
N THR A 56 -19.67 1.03 8.32
CA THR A 56 -20.31 1.79 7.24
C THR A 56 -19.34 2.12 6.11
N THR A 57 -18.02 2.04 6.32
CA THR A 57 -17.01 2.35 5.30
C THR A 57 -17.06 1.31 4.18
N SER A 58 -17.19 1.76 2.93
CA SER A 58 -17.15 0.89 1.76
C SER A 58 -15.74 0.33 1.51
N VAL A 59 -15.62 -0.78 0.78
CA VAL A 59 -14.31 -1.33 0.40
C VAL A 59 -13.48 -0.29 -0.36
N LYS A 60 -14.08 0.42 -1.31
CA LYS A 60 -13.40 1.47 -2.08
C LYS A 60 -12.83 2.58 -1.18
N GLU A 61 -13.61 3.07 -0.22
CA GLU A 61 -13.12 4.08 0.73
C GLU A 61 -12.03 3.53 1.63
N ALA A 62 -12.13 2.28 2.06
CA ALA A 62 -11.11 1.62 2.86
C ALA A 62 -9.78 1.51 2.10
N GLU A 63 -9.81 1.13 0.82
CA GLU A 63 -8.61 1.11 -0.04
C GLU A 63 -7.96 2.50 -0.15
N LEU A 64 -8.75 3.53 -0.42
CA LEU A 64 -8.26 4.90 -0.49
C LEU A 64 -7.69 5.38 0.85
N GLN A 65 -8.31 4.99 1.96
CA GLN A 65 -7.83 5.30 3.31
C GLN A 65 -6.53 4.54 3.63
N ALA A 66 -6.38 3.29 3.18
CA ALA A 66 -5.14 2.52 3.30
C ALA A 66 -3.98 3.22 2.59
N ILE A 67 -4.21 3.67 1.35
CA ILE A 67 -3.25 4.45 0.56
C ILE A 67 -2.91 5.76 1.27
N LYS A 68 -3.92 6.51 1.74
CA LYS A 68 -3.69 7.77 2.45
C LYS A 68 -2.81 7.58 3.68
N THR A 69 -3.12 6.59 4.53
CA THR A 69 -2.34 6.30 5.74
C THR A 69 -0.93 5.79 5.44
N ALA A 70 -0.74 5.09 4.30
CA ALA A 70 0.58 4.73 3.81
C ALA A 70 1.41 5.97 3.40
N VAL A 71 0.82 6.91 2.66
CA VAL A 71 1.49 8.18 2.29
C VAL A 71 1.86 8.96 3.54
N GLU A 72 0.94 9.15 4.48
CA GLU A 72 1.20 9.86 5.73
C GLU A 72 2.33 9.21 6.55
N SER A 73 2.42 7.87 6.52
CA SER A 73 3.51 7.13 7.17
C SER A 73 4.84 7.27 6.44
N ALA A 74 4.82 7.35 5.12
CA ALA A 74 6.00 7.58 4.27
C ALA A 74 6.57 9.00 4.45
N GLU A 75 5.71 10.01 4.52
CA GLU A 75 6.11 11.41 4.67
C GLU A 75 6.84 11.70 5.99
N GLN A 76 6.70 10.83 7.00
CA GLN A 76 7.47 10.91 8.24
C GLN A 76 8.95 10.52 8.04
N GLU A 77 9.28 9.81 6.96
CA GLU A 77 10.65 9.42 6.63
C GLU A 77 11.37 10.55 5.86
N LYS A 78 11.96 11.49 6.60
CA LYS A 78 12.58 12.73 6.10
C LYS A 78 13.65 12.56 5.00
N HIS A 79 14.16 11.36 4.79
CA HIS A 79 15.21 11.06 3.80
C HIS A 79 14.66 10.40 2.53
N LYS A 80 13.36 10.10 2.47
CA LYS A 80 12.71 9.46 1.33
C LYS A 80 12.08 10.51 0.43
N ILE A 81 12.42 10.46 -0.86
CA ILE A 81 11.99 11.41 -1.89
C ILE A 81 10.86 10.81 -2.72
N ASN A 82 10.96 9.52 -3.06
CA ASN A 82 9.98 8.85 -3.91
C ASN A 82 9.16 7.84 -3.10
N ILE A 83 7.84 7.89 -3.25
CA ILE A 83 6.91 6.98 -2.58
C ILE A 83 6.26 6.09 -3.65
N TYR A 84 6.50 4.79 -3.55
CA TYR A 84 5.87 3.77 -4.40
C TYR A 84 4.81 3.03 -3.60
N ILE A 85 3.57 3.09 -4.06
CA ILE A 85 2.44 2.39 -3.44
C ILE A 85 1.92 1.31 -4.36
N PHE A 86 1.89 0.08 -3.85
CA PHE A 86 1.31 -1.08 -4.50
C PHE A 86 -0.03 -1.43 -3.85
N THR A 87 -1.08 -1.42 -4.66
CA THR A 87 -2.44 -1.86 -4.30
C THR A 87 -2.97 -2.77 -5.40
N ASP A 88 -3.75 -3.77 -5.05
CA ASP A 88 -4.49 -4.60 -6.00
C ASP A 88 -5.85 -3.99 -6.39
N SER A 89 -6.28 -2.92 -5.73
CA SER A 89 -7.50 -2.18 -6.00
C SER A 89 -7.38 -1.27 -7.23
N LYS A 90 -7.77 -1.81 -8.39
CA LYS A 90 -7.87 -1.05 -9.65
C LYS A 90 -8.79 0.18 -9.53
N ASP A 91 -9.82 0.09 -8.70
CA ASP A 91 -10.76 1.20 -8.48
C ASP A 91 -10.13 2.35 -7.71
N ALA A 92 -9.31 2.06 -6.70
CA ALA A 92 -8.55 3.07 -5.98
C ALA A 92 -7.56 3.78 -6.92
N VAL A 93 -6.80 3.02 -7.72
CA VAL A 93 -5.86 3.59 -8.71
C VAL A 93 -6.58 4.46 -9.74
N ARG A 94 -7.76 4.05 -10.21
CA ARG A 94 -8.54 4.84 -11.16
C ARG A 94 -9.05 6.14 -10.54
N GLU A 95 -9.45 6.12 -9.28
CA GLU A 95 -9.92 7.32 -8.58
C GLU A 95 -8.81 8.33 -8.37
N LEU A 96 -7.61 7.88 -8.00
CA LEU A 96 -6.44 8.73 -7.76
C LEU A 96 -5.86 9.37 -9.03
N LYS A 97 -6.16 8.83 -10.20
CA LYS A 97 -5.68 9.34 -11.50
C LYS A 97 -6.62 10.37 -12.15
N LYS A 98 -7.77 10.65 -11.55
CA LYS A 98 -8.69 11.69 -12.00
C LYS A 98 -8.19 13.06 -11.56
#